data_AF-A0A0U2JVT6-F1
#
_entry.id   AF-A0A0U2JVT6-F1
#
_cell.length_a   1.000
_cell.length_b   1.000
_cell.length_c   1.000
_cell.angle_alpha   90.00
_cell.angle_beta   90.00
_cell.angle_gamma   90.00
#
_symmetry.space_group_name_H-M   'P 1'
#
loop_
_entity.id
_entity.type
_entity.pdbx_description
1 polymer ?
#
loop_
_entity_poly.entity_id
_entity_poly.type
_entity_poly.pdbx_seq_one_letter_code
_entity_poly.pdbx_strand_id
1 'polypeptide(L)'
;NGVTVDAKGEWSIKLLDGGESSFNTRLGYIGATHEQFGRVVAGTQWSPYYDVAGVADLPIAFANDFLYADQYNLGSARAERMLSYRKGFEFGEGFGFNLGLGWQGEHDMYDARGQIALSTELAGFGLGYVYSGGDRQIGTKNESATSHVFSANYGKYGSGLYAAVVYGMNEYFYLDLPETVQLEGLLAYGVN
;
A
#
# COMPACT_ATOMS: atom_id res chain seq x y z
N ASN A 1 8.57 24.86 16.02
CA ASN A 1 8.04 23.59 16.54
C ASN A 1 8.11 22.42 15.56
N GLY A 2 8.78 22.52 14.40
CA GLY A 2 9.20 21.37 13.56
C GLY A 2 8.10 20.45 13.01
N VAL A 3 6.82 20.73 13.31
CA VAL A 3 5.66 19.92 12.92
C VAL A 3 4.81 20.70 11.91
N THR A 4 4.48 20.04 10.81
CA THR A 4 3.47 20.48 9.83
C THR A 4 2.26 19.55 9.91
N VAL A 5 1.06 20.11 9.99
CA VAL A 5 -0.21 19.37 10.00
C VAL A 5 -0.93 19.60 8.67
N ASP A 6 -1.49 18.53 8.11
CA ASP A 6 -2.25 18.55 6.86
C ASP A 6 -3.51 17.68 6.93
N ALA A 7 -4.43 17.92 6.00
CA ALA A 7 -5.59 17.07 5.75
C ALA A 7 -5.75 16.84 4.25
N LYS A 8 -6.20 15.66 3.84
CA LYS A 8 -6.46 15.31 2.45
C LYS A 8 -7.85 14.69 2.29
N GLY A 9 -8.60 15.16 1.30
CA GLY A 9 -9.78 14.49 0.75
C GLY A 9 -9.55 14.16 -0.71
N GLU A 10 -9.97 12.96 -1.14
CA GLU A 10 -9.92 12.52 -2.53
C GLU A 10 -11.22 11.76 -2.85
N TRP A 11 -11.84 12.04 -3.98
CA TRP A 11 -13.09 11.41 -4.42
C TRP A 11 -12.98 10.87 -5.85
N SER A 12 -13.81 9.88 -6.18
CA SER A 12 -14.00 9.38 -7.54
C SER A 12 -15.43 9.61 -8.00
N ILE A 13 -15.57 9.92 -9.29
CA ILE A 13 -16.86 10.11 -9.95
C ILE A 13 -16.93 9.19 -11.15
N LYS A 14 -17.96 8.35 -11.23
CA LYS A 14 -18.24 7.50 -12.41
C LYS A 14 -19.08 8.30 -13.40
N LEU A 15 -18.50 8.65 -14.54
CA LEU A 15 -19.14 9.49 -15.57
C LEU A 15 -19.82 8.70 -16.69
N LEU A 16 -19.44 7.44 -16.89
CA LEU A 16 -19.94 6.60 -17.98
C LEU A 16 -21.20 5.82 -17.58
N ASP A 17 -21.20 5.26 -16.37
CA ASP A 17 -22.32 4.49 -15.82
C ASP A 17 -22.84 5.17 -14.54
N GLY A 18 -24.12 5.53 -14.52
CA GLY A 18 -24.80 6.11 -13.36
C GLY A 18 -25.32 5.03 -12.40
N GLY A 19 -25.25 5.28 -11.09
CA GLY A 19 -25.80 4.38 -10.06
C GLY A 19 -25.49 4.82 -8.62
N GLU A 20 -25.85 4.00 -7.63
CA GLU A 20 -25.68 4.29 -6.19
C GLU A 20 -24.21 4.58 -5.79
N SER A 21 -23.24 4.12 -6.59
CA SER A 21 -21.80 4.34 -6.39
C SER A 21 -21.19 5.33 -7.38
N SER A 22 -21.95 6.31 -7.89
CA SER A 22 -21.42 7.32 -8.83
C SER A 22 -20.47 8.32 -8.17
N PHE A 23 -20.52 8.51 -6.85
CA PHE A 23 -19.59 9.34 -6.08
C PHE A 23 -19.05 8.54 -4.88
N ASN A 24 -17.74 8.30 -4.83
CA ASN A 24 -17.11 7.56 -3.72
C ASN A 24 -15.90 8.31 -3.18
N THR A 25 -15.77 8.35 -1.86
CA THR A 25 -14.52 8.78 -1.20
C THR A 25 -13.42 7.76 -1.47
N ARG A 26 -12.24 8.24 -1.87
CA ARG A 26 -11.04 7.43 -2.08
C ARG A 26 -10.05 7.58 -0.93
N LEU A 27 -9.84 8.81 -0.47
CA LEU A 27 -8.98 9.15 0.66
C LEU A 27 -9.66 10.21 1.53
N GLY A 28 -9.39 10.15 2.83
CA GLY A 28 -9.90 11.08 3.82
C GLY A 28 -9.08 10.93 5.10
N TYR A 29 -8.07 11.77 5.29
CA TYR A 29 -7.16 11.65 6.43
C TYR A 29 -6.66 12.99 6.96
N ILE A 30 -6.16 12.96 8.20
CA ILE A 30 -5.31 14.00 8.80
C ILE A 30 -3.90 13.46 8.99
N GLY A 31 -2.90 14.32 8.81
CA GLY A 31 -1.49 13.98 8.92
C GLY A 31 -0.71 14.98 9.77
N ALA A 32 0.32 14.50 10.45
CA ALA A 32 1.30 15.32 11.14
C ALA A 32 2.71 14.85 10.74
N THR A 33 3.53 15.76 10.24
CA THR A 33 4.89 15.50 9.79
C THR A 33 5.85 16.29 10.63
N HIS A 34 6.84 15.63 11.23
CA HIS A 34 7.98 16.26 11.86
C HIS A 34 9.23 16.06 11.02
N GLU A 35 9.97 17.13 10.74
CA GLU A 35 11.16 17.13 9.87
C GLU A 35 12.13 15.99 10.22
N GLN A 36 12.39 15.80 11.52
CA GLN A 36 13.31 14.77 12.01
C GLN A 36 12.64 13.43 12.37
N PHE A 37 11.38 13.39 12.76
CA PHE A 37 10.76 12.19 13.34
C PHE A 37 9.84 11.44 12.38
N GLY A 38 9.60 11.96 11.19
CA GLY A 38 8.76 11.30 10.19
C GLY A 38 7.31 11.75 10.27
N ARG A 39 6.41 10.90 9.80
CA ARG A 39 5.01 11.27 9.56
C ARG A 39 4.06 10.28 10.21
N VAL A 40 3.03 10.79 10.87
CA VAL A 40 1.87 10.02 11.34
C VAL A 40 0.63 10.44 10.57
N VAL A 41 -0.21 9.49 10.17
CA VAL A 41 -1.46 9.73 9.42
C VAL A 41 -2.59 8.88 9.99
N ALA A 42 -3.76 9.49 10.18
CA ALA A 42 -4.97 8.80 10.63
C ALA A 42 -6.14 9.04 9.66
N GLY A 43 -6.83 7.96 9.27
CA GLY A 43 -8.00 8.00 8.39
C GLY A 43 -7.91 7.01 7.22
N THR A 44 -8.67 7.29 6.15
CA THR A 44 -8.62 6.52 4.90
C THR A 44 -7.45 7.01 4.05
N GLN A 45 -6.44 6.16 3.87
CA GLN A 45 -5.14 6.52 3.33
C GLN A 45 -4.52 5.39 2.50
N TRP A 46 -3.46 5.66 1.73
CA TRP A 46 -2.61 4.59 1.19
C TRP A 46 -1.84 3.90 2.33
N SER A 47 -1.85 2.57 2.33
CA SER A 47 -1.26 1.76 3.40
C SER A 47 0.25 1.57 3.24
N PRO A 48 0.98 1.29 4.34
CA PRO A 48 2.38 0.86 4.25
C PRO A 48 2.60 -0.35 3.34
N TYR A 49 1.62 -1.26 3.25
CA TYR A 49 1.64 -2.36 2.29
C TYR A 49 1.77 -1.89 0.85
N TYR A 50 1.01 -0.86 0.47
CA TYR A 50 1.05 -0.32 -0.89
C TYR A 50 2.40 0.33 -1.24
N ASP A 51 3.13 0.87 -0.26
CA ASP A 51 4.46 1.47 -0.47
C ASP A 51 5.46 0.46 -1.06
N VAL A 52 5.25 -0.84 -0.83
CA VAL A 52 6.10 -1.94 -1.32
C VAL A 52 5.42 -2.68 -2.47
N ALA A 53 4.14 -3.04 -2.31
CA ALA A 53 3.43 -3.88 -3.26
C ALA A 53 2.96 -3.11 -4.51
N GLY A 54 2.84 -1.78 -4.44
CA GLY A 54 2.37 -0.93 -5.53
C GLY A 54 3.43 -0.48 -6.53
N VAL A 55 4.68 -0.99 -6.45
CA VAL A 55 5.77 -0.52 -7.35
C VAL A 55 5.51 -0.85 -8.82
N ALA A 56 4.73 -1.89 -9.12
CA ALA A 56 4.33 -2.22 -10.49
C ALA A 56 2.95 -1.66 -10.87
N ASP A 57 2.21 -1.06 -9.93
CA ASP A 57 0.86 -0.51 -10.13
C ASP A 57 0.89 0.97 -10.56
N LEU A 58 1.39 1.18 -11.78
CA LEU A 58 1.64 2.51 -12.36
C LEU A 58 0.88 2.80 -13.68
N PRO A 59 0.59 1.81 -14.55
CA PRO A 59 -0.21 2.06 -15.73
C PRO A 59 -1.67 2.42 -15.40
N ILE A 60 -2.20 3.44 -16.07
CA ILE A 60 -3.58 3.92 -15.86
C ILE A 60 -4.64 2.92 -16.37
N ALA A 61 -4.29 2.06 -17.33
CA ALA A 61 -5.23 1.22 -18.06
C ALA A 61 -5.43 -0.19 -17.46
N PHE A 62 -4.46 -0.69 -16.69
CA PHE A 62 -4.48 -2.03 -16.12
C PHE A 62 -4.21 -1.87 -14.63
N ALA A 63 -5.28 -1.98 -13.83
CA ALA A 63 -5.14 -1.97 -12.39
C ALA A 63 -4.69 -3.35 -11.91
N ASN A 64 -3.93 -3.36 -10.83
CA ASN A 64 -3.59 -4.59 -10.14
C ASN A 64 -4.82 -5.20 -9.43
N ASP A 65 -5.32 -6.33 -9.93
CA ASP A 65 -6.52 -6.98 -9.38
C ASP A 65 -6.36 -7.44 -7.91
N PHE A 66 -5.14 -7.77 -7.45
CA PHE A 66 -4.93 -8.26 -6.10
C PHE A 66 -4.85 -7.15 -5.05
N LEU A 67 -4.23 -6.02 -5.39
CA LEU A 67 -4.11 -4.86 -4.49
C LEU A 67 -5.48 -4.28 -4.17
N TYR A 68 -6.42 -4.34 -5.12
CA TYR A 68 -7.68 -3.62 -5.05
C TYR A 68 -8.91 -4.44 -4.66
N ALA A 69 -8.83 -5.78 -4.64
CA ALA A 69 -9.97 -6.66 -4.40
C ALA A 69 -10.71 -6.39 -3.08
N ASP A 70 -9.98 -6.20 -1.97
CA ASP A 70 -10.56 -5.85 -0.67
C ASP A 70 -9.68 -4.83 0.08
N GLN A 71 -9.22 -3.83 -0.67
CA GLN A 71 -8.21 -2.88 -0.21
C GLN A 71 -8.58 -2.18 1.08
N TYR A 72 -9.84 -1.76 1.22
CA TYR A 72 -10.28 -0.90 2.31
C TYR A 72 -10.24 -1.62 3.66
N ASN A 73 -10.54 -2.92 3.68
CA ASN A 73 -10.53 -3.75 4.88
C ASN A 73 -9.15 -4.32 5.18
N LEU A 74 -8.44 -4.79 4.16
CA LEU A 74 -7.13 -5.40 4.31
C LEU A 74 -5.98 -4.39 4.32
N GLY A 75 -6.22 -3.17 3.87
CA GLY A 75 -5.14 -2.23 3.61
C GLY A 75 -4.12 -2.77 2.62
N SER A 76 -4.53 -3.57 1.63
CA SER A 76 -3.65 -4.01 0.53
C SER A 76 -3.34 -2.88 -0.45
N ALA A 77 -4.15 -1.82 -0.44
CA ALA A 77 -3.90 -0.59 -1.18
C ALA A 77 -4.32 0.64 -0.35
N ARG A 78 -5.54 1.15 -0.55
CA ARG A 78 -6.13 2.14 0.36
C ARG A 78 -6.72 1.45 1.58
N ALA A 79 -6.34 1.83 2.79
CA ALA A 79 -6.85 1.30 4.04
C ALA A 79 -7.77 2.32 4.74
N GLU A 80 -8.94 1.89 5.21
CA GLU A 80 -9.81 2.70 6.08
C GLU A 80 -9.42 2.54 7.55
N ARG A 81 -9.74 3.54 8.39
CA ARG A 81 -9.52 3.48 9.85
C ARG A 81 -8.09 3.14 10.26
N MET A 82 -7.12 3.52 9.42
CA MET A 82 -5.71 3.23 9.66
C MET A 82 -5.04 4.39 10.39
N LEU A 83 -4.23 4.05 11.38
CA LEU A 83 -3.15 4.88 11.90
C LEU A 83 -1.84 4.36 11.31
N SER A 84 -1.07 5.21 10.65
CA SER A 84 0.23 4.83 10.08
C SER A 84 1.34 5.75 10.56
N TYR A 85 2.55 5.21 10.62
CA TYR A 85 3.79 5.93 10.83
C TYR A 85 4.77 5.63 9.70
N ARG A 86 5.42 6.66 9.15
CA ARG A 86 6.42 6.50 8.09
C ARG A 86 7.67 7.32 8.38
N LYS A 87 8.83 6.74 8.13
CA LYS A 87 10.12 7.42 8.23
C LYS A 87 11.11 6.92 7.19
N GLY A 88 11.61 7.84 6.38
CA GLY A 88 12.78 7.65 5.53
C GLY A 88 14.07 8.05 6.24
N PHE A 89 15.13 7.32 5.94
CA PHE A 89 16.50 7.55 6.38
C PHE A 89 17.39 7.58 5.14
N GLU A 90 18.16 8.64 4.98
CA GLU A 90 19.11 8.78 3.88
C GLU A 90 20.52 8.67 4.46
N PHE A 91 21.36 7.81 3.87
CA PHE A 91 22.73 7.61 4.29
C PHE A 91 23.68 7.87 3.11
N GLY A 92 24.50 8.92 3.23
CA GLY A 92 25.44 9.30 2.18
C GLY A 92 24.75 9.61 0.85
N GLU A 93 25.50 9.44 -0.24
CA GLU A 93 24.99 9.69 -1.59
C GLU A 93 24.39 8.41 -2.17
N GLY A 94 23.08 8.28 -2.05
CA GLY A 94 22.30 7.32 -2.84
C GLY A 94 21.89 6.02 -2.14
N PHE A 95 22.03 5.90 -0.82
CA PHE A 95 21.37 4.83 -0.06
C PHE A 95 20.22 5.39 0.78
N GLY A 96 19.01 4.95 0.47
CA GLY A 96 17.79 5.23 1.23
C GLY A 96 17.29 3.98 1.96
N PHE A 97 16.75 4.15 3.15
CA PHE A 97 15.99 3.13 3.88
C PHE A 97 14.68 3.73 4.39
N ASN A 98 13.57 3.04 4.18
CA ASN A 98 12.25 3.49 4.59
C ASN A 98 11.60 2.46 5.51
N LEU A 99 10.98 2.95 6.58
CA LEU A 99 10.13 2.22 7.49
C LEU A 99 8.70 2.74 7.37
N GLY A 100 7.75 1.83 7.17
CA GLY A 100 6.32 2.07 7.30
C GLY A 100 5.71 1.14 8.33
N LEU A 101 4.95 1.68 9.28
CA LEU A 101 4.16 0.93 10.25
C LEU A 101 2.70 1.32 10.08
N GLY A 102 1.81 0.33 10.13
CA GLY A 102 0.37 0.54 10.03
C GLY A 102 -0.37 -0.25 11.10
N TRP A 103 -1.37 0.36 11.70
CA TRP A 103 -2.38 -0.31 12.50
C TRP A 103 -3.74 0.09 11.97
N GLN A 104 -4.57 -0.89 11.67
CA GLN A 104 -5.92 -0.69 11.16
C GLN A 104 -6.89 -1.34 12.14
N GLY A 105 -7.88 -0.57 12.58
CA GLY A 105 -8.90 -1.06 13.50
C GLY A 105 -9.82 -2.09 12.87
N GLU A 106 -10.50 -2.87 13.70
CA GLU A 106 -11.50 -3.85 13.30
C GLU A 106 -12.55 -3.25 12.35
N HIS A 107 -12.89 -4.02 11.32
CA HIS A 107 -13.90 -3.64 10.34
C HIS A 107 -14.57 -4.87 9.72
N ASP A 108 -15.90 -4.93 9.87
CA ASP A 108 -16.76 -5.95 9.28
C ASP A 108 -16.36 -7.38 9.70
N MET A 109 -15.83 -8.17 8.78
CA MET A 109 -15.40 -9.56 9.03
C MET A 109 -13.90 -9.66 9.38
N TYR A 110 -13.22 -8.54 9.56
CA TYR A 110 -11.78 -8.46 9.82
C TYR A 110 -11.48 -7.88 11.19
N ASP A 111 -10.65 -8.59 11.96
CA ASP A 111 -10.07 -8.11 13.20
C ASP A 111 -9.03 -7.02 12.91
N ALA A 112 -8.60 -6.32 13.97
CA ALA A 112 -7.55 -5.32 13.85
C ALA A 112 -6.27 -5.93 13.26
N ARG A 113 -5.61 -5.18 12.37
CA ARG A 113 -4.43 -5.66 11.63
C ARG A 113 -3.23 -4.73 11.70
N GLY A 114 -2.06 -5.34 11.74
CA GLY A 114 -0.76 -4.66 11.70
C GLY A 114 -0.12 -4.75 10.33
N GLN A 115 0.70 -3.74 10.00
CA GLN A 115 1.57 -3.71 8.83
C GLN A 115 2.97 -3.24 9.19
N ILE A 116 3.98 -3.90 8.63
CA ILE A 116 5.38 -3.45 8.67
C ILE A 116 5.98 -3.53 7.27
N ALA A 117 6.31 -2.37 6.72
CA ALA A 117 6.91 -2.19 5.42
C ALA A 117 8.35 -1.68 5.58
N LEU A 118 9.27 -2.33 4.88
CA LEU A 118 10.68 -1.97 4.83
C LEU A 118 11.06 -1.84 3.35
N SER A 119 11.72 -0.75 2.98
CA SER A 119 12.29 -0.64 1.64
C SER A 119 13.64 0.05 1.65
N THR A 120 14.43 -0.20 0.62
CA THR A 120 15.70 0.45 0.39
C THR A 120 15.85 0.84 -1.06
N GLU A 121 16.56 1.93 -1.29
CA GLU A 121 16.94 2.39 -2.62
C GLU A 121 18.47 2.53 -2.68
N LEU A 122 19.08 1.94 -3.72
CA LEU A 122 20.51 2.03 -3.99
C LEU A 122 20.77 2.08 -5.49
N ALA A 123 21.42 3.16 -5.95
CA ALA A 123 21.85 3.30 -7.36
C ALA A 123 20.72 3.05 -8.38
N GLY A 124 19.51 3.53 -8.07
CA GLY A 124 18.32 3.36 -8.90
C GLY A 124 17.64 1.98 -8.79
N PHE A 125 18.15 1.07 -7.96
CA PHE A 125 17.45 -0.16 -7.58
C PHE A 125 16.66 0.06 -6.29
N GLY A 126 15.38 -0.29 -6.30
CA GLY A 126 14.54 -0.40 -5.13
C GLY A 126 14.36 -1.86 -4.72
N LEU A 127 14.46 -2.17 -3.43
CA LEU A 127 14.06 -3.46 -2.84
C LEU A 127 13.08 -3.20 -1.71
N GLY A 128 12.03 -4.01 -1.62
CA GLY A 128 10.99 -3.85 -0.62
C GLY A 128 10.52 -5.18 -0.04
N TYR A 129 10.13 -5.15 1.22
CA TYR A 129 9.41 -6.21 1.91
C TYR A 129 8.28 -5.59 2.73
N VAL A 130 7.10 -6.19 2.68
CA VAL A 130 6.01 -5.85 3.59
C VAL A 130 5.31 -7.09 4.13
N TYR A 131 5.01 -7.04 5.42
CA TYR A 131 4.08 -7.95 6.07
C TYR A 131 2.80 -7.21 6.45
N SER A 132 1.67 -7.88 6.26
CA SER A 132 0.38 -7.47 6.82
C SER A 132 -0.33 -8.67 7.42
N GLY A 133 -0.83 -8.54 8.64
CA GLY A 133 -1.51 -9.63 9.32
C GLY A 133 -2.54 -9.18 10.34
N GLY A 134 -3.59 -9.98 10.45
CA GLY A 134 -4.70 -9.90 11.39
C GLY A 134 -5.62 -11.10 11.12
N ASP A 135 -6.66 -11.28 11.91
CA ASP A 135 -7.57 -12.40 11.73
C ASP A 135 -8.82 -11.97 10.95
N ARG A 136 -9.52 -12.95 10.38
CA ARG A 136 -10.80 -12.73 9.71
C ARG A 136 -11.77 -13.87 9.96
N GLN A 137 -13.06 -13.56 9.92
CA GLN A 137 -14.09 -14.55 10.04
C GLN A 137 -14.37 -15.24 8.69
N ILE A 138 -14.29 -16.56 8.64
CA ILE A 138 -14.67 -17.41 7.50
C ILE A 138 -15.72 -18.42 7.97
N GLY A 139 -16.97 -18.18 7.58
CA GLY A 139 -18.11 -18.91 8.12
C GLY A 139 -18.24 -18.67 9.63
N THR A 140 -18.01 -19.71 10.43
CA THR A 140 -18.07 -19.66 11.90
C THR A 140 -16.69 -19.71 12.57
N LYS A 141 -15.60 -19.67 11.79
CA LYS A 141 -14.23 -19.76 12.28
C LYS A 141 -13.51 -18.42 12.11
N ASN A 142 -12.55 -18.15 13.00
CA ASN A 142 -11.54 -17.12 12.78
C ASN A 142 -10.29 -17.77 12.20
N GLU A 143 -9.85 -17.27 11.05
CA GLU A 143 -8.67 -17.72 10.33
C GLU A 143 -7.67 -16.56 10.25
N SER A 144 -6.38 -16.87 10.28
CA SER A 144 -5.36 -15.83 10.15
C SER A 144 -5.28 -15.36 8.70
N ALA A 145 -5.43 -14.06 8.49
CA ALA A 145 -5.34 -13.40 7.18
C ALA A 145 -4.01 -12.65 7.07
N THR A 146 -3.02 -13.30 6.46
CA THR A 146 -1.64 -12.80 6.40
C THR A 146 -1.14 -12.64 4.96
N SER A 147 -0.23 -11.69 4.77
CA SER A 147 0.46 -11.48 3.51
C SER A 147 1.90 -11.07 3.70
N HIS A 148 2.77 -11.67 2.91
CA HIS A 148 4.18 -11.35 2.75
C HIS A 148 4.43 -10.96 1.30
N VAL A 149 4.87 -9.73 1.06
CA VAL A 149 5.20 -9.26 -0.29
C VAL A 149 6.66 -8.83 -0.35
N PHE A 150 7.32 -9.26 -1.41
CA PHE A 150 8.63 -8.79 -1.83
C PHE A 150 8.49 -8.02 -3.13
N SER A 151 9.22 -6.92 -3.26
CA SER A 151 9.29 -6.21 -4.52
C SER A 151 10.72 -5.78 -4.86
N ALA A 152 10.97 -5.68 -6.16
CA ALA A 152 12.18 -5.11 -6.70
C ALA A 152 11.82 -4.20 -7.87
N ASN A 153 12.50 -3.07 -7.98
CA ASN A 153 12.34 -2.18 -9.12
C ASN A 153 13.67 -1.54 -9.52
N TYR A 154 13.71 -1.02 -10.75
CA TYR A 154 14.85 -0.30 -11.30
C TYR A 154 14.36 0.93 -12.08
N GLY A 155 15.02 2.06 -11.85
CA GLY A 155 14.80 3.32 -12.57
C GLY A 155 13.59 4.10 -12.08
N LYS A 156 13.17 5.10 -12.87
CA LYS A 156 12.05 5.98 -12.53
C LYS A 156 10.98 5.89 -13.60
N TYR A 157 9.77 5.51 -13.21
CA TYR A 157 8.65 5.41 -14.14
C TYR A 157 8.38 6.74 -14.85
N GLY A 158 8.22 6.67 -16.16
CA GLY A 158 8.04 7.84 -17.03
C GLY A 158 9.34 8.58 -17.41
N SER A 159 10.52 8.14 -16.96
CA SER A 159 11.79 8.75 -17.35
C SER A 159 12.89 7.70 -17.58
N GLY A 160 13.09 7.33 -18.85
CA GLY A 160 13.98 6.23 -19.22
C GLY A 160 13.38 4.86 -18.94
N LEU A 161 14.24 3.86 -18.71
CA LEU A 161 13.82 2.49 -18.41
C LEU A 161 13.28 2.39 -16.99
N TYR A 162 12.10 1.79 -16.85
CA TYR A 162 11.54 1.34 -15.58
C TYR A 162 11.20 -0.15 -15.66
N ALA A 163 11.66 -0.91 -14.68
CA ALA A 163 11.28 -2.31 -14.52
C ALA A 163 10.91 -2.58 -13.07
N ALA A 164 9.84 -3.33 -12.83
CA ALA A 164 9.43 -3.73 -11.50
C ALA A 164 8.89 -5.16 -11.49
N VAL A 165 9.07 -5.83 -10.36
CA VAL A 165 8.48 -7.14 -10.06
C VAL A 165 7.99 -7.15 -8.61
N VAL A 166 6.85 -7.79 -8.39
CA VAL A 166 6.22 -7.96 -7.09
C VAL A 166 5.86 -9.44 -6.94
N TYR A 167 6.20 -10.02 -5.79
CA TYR A 167 5.90 -11.40 -5.46
C TYR A 167 5.26 -11.46 -4.06
N GLY A 168 4.04 -11.98 -3.98
CA GLY A 168 3.26 -12.07 -2.75
C GLY A 168 2.93 -13.52 -2.38
N MET A 169 2.98 -13.83 -1.09
CA MET A 169 2.53 -15.09 -0.49
C MET A 169 1.52 -14.75 0.59
N ASN A 170 0.36 -15.40 0.53
CA ASN A 170 -0.80 -14.96 1.27
C ASN A 170 -1.55 -16.17 1.85
N GLU A 171 -2.07 -16.00 3.05
CA GLU A 171 -3.04 -16.90 3.67
C GLU A 171 -4.32 -16.11 3.94
N TYR A 172 -5.47 -16.54 3.38
CA TYR A 172 -6.79 -15.90 3.56
C TYR A 172 -6.88 -14.38 3.29
N PHE A 173 -5.84 -13.80 2.68
CA PHE A 173 -5.69 -12.36 2.40
C PHE A 173 -6.23 -11.97 1.02
N TYR A 174 -6.60 -12.92 0.17
CA TYR A 174 -7.13 -12.63 -1.16
C TYR A 174 -8.37 -13.49 -1.43
N LEU A 175 -9.53 -12.84 -1.52
CA LEU A 175 -10.82 -13.47 -1.87
C LEU A 175 -11.14 -14.74 -1.07
N ASP A 176 -10.78 -14.75 0.22
CA ASP A 176 -11.08 -15.84 1.18
C ASP A 176 -10.36 -17.15 0.85
N LEU A 177 -9.41 -17.11 -0.08
CA LEU A 177 -8.66 -18.27 -0.50
C LEU A 177 -7.62 -18.65 0.56
N PRO A 178 -7.56 -19.92 0.99
CA PRO A 178 -6.67 -20.36 2.06
C PRO A 178 -5.21 -20.02 1.82
N GLU A 179 -4.70 -20.25 0.60
CA GLU A 179 -3.33 -19.91 0.22
C GLU A 179 -3.34 -19.33 -1.19
N THR A 180 -2.63 -18.22 -1.41
CA THR A 180 -2.45 -17.65 -2.74
C THR A 180 -1.04 -17.11 -2.97
N VAL A 181 -0.58 -17.23 -4.20
CA VAL A 181 0.65 -16.61 -4.70
C VAL A 181 0.28 -15.51 -5.68
N GLN A 182 0.89 -14.35 -5.54
CA GLN A 182 0.70 -13.18 -6.40
C GLN A 182 2.02 -12.89 -7.12
N LEU A 183 1.94 -12.61 -8.41
CA LEU A 183 3.08 -12.17 -9.21
C LEU A 183 2.63 -11.03 -10.11
N GLU A 184 3.34 -9.92 -10.06
CA GLU A 184 3.14 -8.79 -10.96
C GLU A 184 4.49 -8.32 -11.51
N GLY A 185 4.49 -7.89 -12.76
CA GLY A 185 5.67 -7.30 -13.40
C GLY A 185 5.28 -6.13 -14.28
N LEU A 186 6.13 -5.10 -14.29
CA LEU A 186 5.99 -3.94 -15.15
C LEU A 186 7.32 -3.68 -15.87
N LEU A 187 7.24 -3.46 -17.18
CA LEU A 187 8.35 -2.95 -17.99
C LEU A 187 7.84 -1.74 -18.77
N ALA A 188 8.48 -0.60 -18.60
CA ALA A 188 8.11 0.65 -19.24
C ALA A 188 9.34 1.44 -19.68
N TYR A 189 9.18 2.24 -20.74
CA TYR A 189 10.20 3.19 -21.19
C TYR A 189 9.55 4.55 -21.43
N GLY A 190 10.00 5.57 -20.69
CA GLY A 190 9.57 6.96 -20.87
C GLY A 190 10.56 7.75 -21.72
N VAL A 191 10.05 8.37 -22.80
CA VAL A 191 10.84 9.30 -23.63
C VAL A 191 10.75 10.69 -23.01
N ASN A 192 11.90 11.29 -22.71
CA ASN A 192 12.00 12.69 -22.27
C ASN A 192 11.92 13.64 -23.46
#